data_AF-A0A965PPV1-F1
#
_entry.id   AF-A0A965PPV1-F1
#
_cell.length_a   1.000
_cell.length_b   1.000
_cell.length_c   1.000
_cell.angle_alpha   90.00
_cell.angle_beta   90.00
_cell.angle_gamma   90.00
#
_symmetry.space_group_name_H-M   'P 1'
#
loop_
_entity.id
_entity.type
_entity.pdbx_description
1 polymer ?
#
loop_
_entity_poly.entity_id
_entity_poly.type
_entity_poly.pdbx_seq_one_letter_code
_entity_poly.pdbx_strand_id
1 'polypeptide(L)'
;MANSTFSGPVRSQNGFQTISVNSTTGAVTTTSVIGPAMVVDSVTATGNLTADSGTAPVAGGAAAFLATSTAGLGVYFGSGAPTVSAAQGSLYIRTDGSSTSTRLYVNTNGSTTWTNVTTAA
;
A
#
# COMPACT_ATOMS: atom_id res chain seq x y z
N MET A 1 -34.30 9.77 -19.96
CA MET A 1 -33.34 10.83 -20.31
C MET A 1 -32.17 10.14 -20.98
N ALA A 2 -31.86 10.53 -22.22
CA ALA A 2 -30.78 9.90 -22.99
C ALA A 2 -29.45 10.15 -22.27
N ASN A 3 -28.72 9.07 -21.98
CA ASN A 3 -27.42 9.12 -21.31
C ASN A 3 -26.39 9.69 -22.30
N SER A 4 -26.12 10.99 -22.24
CA SER A 4 -25.11 11.61 -23.10
C SER A 4 -23.73 11.41 -22.49
N THR A 5 -22.89 10.62 -23.14
CA THR A 5 -21.50 10.40 -22.76
C THR A 5 -20.60 11.53 -23.28
N PHE A 6 -19.65 12.01 -22.47
CA PHE A 6 -18.61 12.98 -22.91
C PHE A 6 -17.38 12.26 -23.49
N SER A 7 -16.84 12.76 -24.61
CA SER A 7 -15.65 12.22 -25.26
C SER A 7 -14.56 13.31 -25.41
N GLY A 8 -13.46 13.16 -24.65
CA GLY A 8 -12.27 14.04 -24.61
C GLY A 8 -11.45 13.81 -23.32
N PRO A 9 -10.12 14.05 -23.29
CA PRO A 9 -9.34 13.94 -22.07
C PRO A 9 -9.97 14.80 -20.98
N VAL A 10 -10.50 14.15 -19.95
CA VAL A 10 -10.82 14.83 -18.71
C VAL A 10 -9.50 14.94 -17.98
N ARG A 11 -8.74 15.96 -18.38
CA ARG A 11 -7.81 16.60 -17.48
C ARG A 11 -8.69 17.23 -16.42
N SER A 12 -9.13 16.41 -15.47
CA SER A 12 -9.51 17.00 -14.22
C SER A 12 -8.22 17.55 -13.67
N GLN A 13 -8.11 18.86 -13.78
CA GLN A 13 -7.16 19.65 -13.02
C GLN A 13 -7.38 19.41 -11.51
N ASN A 14 -8.54 18.83 -11.14
CA ASN A 14 -9.05 18.75 -9.77
C ASN A 14 -9.42 17.32 -9.34
N GLY A 15 -8.80 16.29 -9.94
CA GLY A 15 -9.10 14.90 -9.62
C GLY A 15 -10.56 14.53 -9.88
N PHE A 16 -10.96 13.35 -9.45
CA PHE A 16 -12.27 12.82 -9.79
C PHE A 16 -13.09 12.61 -8.53
N GLN A 17 -14.30 13.15 -8.52
CA GLN A 17 -15.31 12.82 -7.51
C GLN A 17 -16.35 11.90 -8.12
N THR A 18 -16.85 10.99 -7.31
CA THR A 18 -18.04 10.20 -7.61
C THR A 18 -19.10 10.55 -6.59
N ILE A 19 -20.29 10.81 -7.09
CA ILE A 19 -21.48 11.10 -6.31
C ILE A 19 -22.56 10.07 -6.66
N SER A 20 -23.49 9.88 -5.74
CA SER A 20 -24.77 9.19 -5.87
C SER A 20 -25.87 10.24 -5.85
N VAL A 21 -27.02 9.99 -6.45
CA VAL A 21 -28.17 10.87 -6.34
C VAL A 21 -29.41 10.02 -6.05
N ASN A 22 -30.21 10.39 -5.06
CA ASN A 22 -31.42 9.69 -4.64
C ASN A 22 -32.53 9.95 -5.67
N SER A 23 -33.16 8.92 -6.25
CA SER A 23 -34.11 9.07 -7.36
C SER A 23 -35.53 9.48 -6.95
N THR A 24 -35.86 9.31 -5.67
CA THR A 24 -37.17 9.68 -5.12
C THR A 24 -37.13 11.08 -4.52
N THR A 25 -35.98 11.49 -3.97
CA THR A 25 -35.81 12.80 -3.30
C THR A 25 -34.88 13.78 -4.03
N GLY A 26 -34.10 13.32 -5.01
CA GLY A 26 -33.09 14.12 -5.74
C GLY A 26 -31.77 14.34 -4.99
N ALA A 27 -31.58 13.75 -3.81
CA ALA A 27 -30.45 14.05 -2.92
C ALA A 27 -29.09 13.49 -3.40
N VAL A 28 -28.03 14.31 -3.49
CA VAL A 28 -26.69 13.93 -3.99
C VAL A 28 -25.72 13.52 -2.85
N THR A 29 -24.96 12.42 -2.98
CA THR A 29 -24.01 11.86 -1.98
C THR A 29 -22.65 11.47 -2.60
N THR A 30 -21.56 12.14 -2.24
CA THR A 30 -20.19 11.74 -2.67
C THR A 30 -19.76 10.40 -2.07
N THR A 31 -19.32 9.46 -2.90
CA THR A 31 -18.99 8.07 -2.51
C THR A 31 -17.53 7.69 -2.71
N SER A 32 -16.80 8.36 -3.58
CA SER A 32 -15.35 8.17 -3.71
C SER A 32 -14.69 9.34 -4.40
N VAL A 33 -13.43 9.53 -4.04
CA VAL A 33 -12.58 10.53 -4.67
C VAL A 33 -11.32 9.82 -5.07
N ILE A 34 -11.08 9.73 -6.37
CA ILE A 34 -9.88 9.13 -6.92
C ILE A 34 -9.12 10.22 -7.65
N GLY A 35 -7.92 10.45 -7.14
CA GLY A 35 -6.94 11.29 -7.81
C GLY A 35 -6.39 10.61 -9.09
N PRO A 36 -5.83 11.35 -10.02
CA PRO A 36 -5.39 10.93 -11.36
C PRO A 36 -4.42 9.73 -11.61
N ALA A 37 -4.11 8.81 -10.69
CA ALA A 37 -2.75 8.18 -10.64
C ALA A 37 -1.71 9.29 -10.65
N MET A 38 -1.90 10.10 -9.63
CA MET A 38 -1.17 11.30 -9.31
C MET A 38 -0.02 10.90 -8.41
N VAL A 39 1.08 11.63 -8.49
CA VAL A 39 1.83 11.85 -7.26
C VAL A 39 0.87 12.56 -6.31
N VAL A 40 0.32 11.80 -5.37
CA VAL A 40 -0.36 12.33 -4.20
C VAL A 40 0.78 12.58 -3.22
N ASP A 41 1.12 13.85 -3.02
CA ASP A 41 2.27 14.25 -2.21
C ASP A 41 2.19 13.67 -0.78
N SER A 42 0.97 13.50 -0.26
CA SER A 42 0.70 12.81 1.01
C SER A 42 -0.72 12.22 1.07
N VAL A 43 -0.90 11.22 1.95
CA VAL A 43 -2.19 10.61 2.28
C VAL A 43 -2.30 10.55 3.81
N THR A 44 -3.43 10.99 4.39
CA THR A 44 -3.70 10.92 5.85
C THR A 44 -5.10 10.33 6.06
N ALA A 45 -5.24 9.39 6.99
CA ALA A 45 -6.52 8.77 7.36
C ALA A 45 -6.69 8.81 8.90
N THR A 46 -7.87 9.17 9.40
CA THR A 46 -8.24 9.14 10.83
C THR A 46 -8.65 7.75 11.30
N GLY A 47 -9.20 6.97 10.36
CA GLY A 47 -9.31 5.54 10.50
C GLY A 47 -8.03 4.86 10.04
N ASN A 48 -8.12 3.55 9.88
CA ASN A 48 -7.03 2.79 9.32
C ASN A 48 -6.73 3.26 7.89
N LEU A 49 -5.44 3.48 7.60
CA LEU A 49 -4.94 3.51 6.25
C LEU A 49 -4.84 2.07 5.78
N THR A 50 -5.70 1.72 4.84
CA THR A 50 -5.63 0.45 4.14
C THR A 50 -4.76 0.66 2.90
N ALA A 51 -3.47 0.32 3.00
CA ALA A 51 -2.49 0.48 1.94
C ALA A 51 -2.03 -0.87 1.41
N ASP A 52 -1.77 -0.93 0.10
CA ASP A 52 -1.41 -2.15 -0.65
C ASP A 52 -2.26 -3.38 -0.29
N SER A 53 -3.51 -3.13 0.12
CA SER A 53 -4.40 -4.16 0.66
C SER A 53 -5.03 -5.02 -0.43
N GLY A 54 -4.72 -4.74 -1.69
CA GLY A 54 -5.22 -5.48 -2.83
C GLY A 54 -4.46 -6.79 -3.07
N THR A 55 -3.26 -6.96 -2.48
CA THR A 55 -2.38 -8.09 -2.75
C THR A 55 -1.96 -8.81 -1.48
N ALA A 56 -2.15 -10.13 -1.45
CA ALA A 56 -1.66 -10.94 -0.33
C ALA A 56 -0.13 -11.06 -0.40
N PRO A 57 0.58 -11.02 0.75
CA PRO A 57 2.01 -11.28 0.80
C PRO A 57 2.39 -12.68 0.32
N VAL A 58 3.54 -12.82 -0.36
CA VAL A 58 4.06 -14.10 -0.89
C VAL A 58 5.15 -14.71 0.02
N ALA A 59 5.48 -15.98 -0.19
CA ALA A 59 6.65 -16.59 0.43
C ALA A 59 7.92 -15.85 0.00
N GLY A 60 8.81 -15.56 0.94
CA GLY A 60 10.04 -14.78 0.67
C GLY A 60 9.84 -13.27 0.59
N GLY A 61 8.59 -12.80 0.55
CA GLY A 61 8.22 -11.42 0.84
C GLY A 61 7.88 -10.52 -0.34
N ALA A 62 7.07 -9.52 -0.06
CA ALA A 62 6.76 -8.39 -0.93
C ALA A 62 6.72 -7.09 -0.13
N ALA A 63 6.96 -5.96 -0.77
CA ALA A 63 6.81 -4.64 -0.14
C ALA A 63 5.32 -4.37 0.08
N ALA A 64 4.92 -3.98 1.28
CA ALA A 64 3.58 -3.42 1.52
C ALA A 64 3.64 -1.91 1.80
N PHE A 65 4.81 -1.42 2.20
CA PHE A 65 5.07 -0.01 2.40
C PHE A 65 6.48 0.33 1.92
N LEU A 66 6.60 1.31 1.03
CA LEU A 66 7.88 1.86 0.61
C LEU A 66 8.09 3.21 1.30
N ALA A 67 9.27 3.39 1.86
CA ALA A 67 9.66 4.54 2.64
C ALA A 67 10.71 5.35 1.90
N THR A 68 10.54 6.67 1.88
CA THR A 68 11.46 7.64 1.26
C THR A 68 11.61 7.45 -0.25
N SER A 69 12.46 8.27 -0.88
CA SER A 69 12.85 8.13 -2.28
C SER A 69 13.88 7.03 -2.53
N THR A 70 14.38 6.36 -1.48
CA THR A 70 15.33 5.26 -1.61
C THR A 70 14.61 4.06 -2.20
N ALA A 71 15.02 3.65 -3.40
CA ALA A 71 14.39 2.53 -4.10
C ALA A 71 14.43 1.26 -3.25
N GLY A 72 13.25 0.69 -2.98
CA GLY A 72 13.12 -0.55 -2.21
C GLY A 72 13.46 -0.42 -0.72
N LEU A 73 13.52 0.79 -0.14
CA LEU A 73 13.51 0.93 1.31
C LEU A 73 12.09 0.82 1.81
N GLY A 74 11.81 0.00 2.82
CA GLY A 74 10.43 -0.16 3.28
C GLY A 74 10.17 -1.24 4.30
N VAL A 75 8.87 -1.54 4.47
CA VAL A 75 8.36 -2.65 5.27
C VAL A 75 7.78 -3.70 4.34
N TYR A 76 8.31 -4.90 4.48
CA TYR A 76 8.00 -6.06 3.68
C TYR A 76 7.28 -7.10 4.53
N PHE A 77 6.42 -7.89 3.90
CA PHE A 77 5.66 -8.94 4.56
C PHE A 77 5.70 -10.22 3.72
N GLY A 78 5.66 -11.38 4.37
CA GLY A 78 5.62 -12.67 3.69
C GLY A 78 5.73 -13.86 4.64
N SER A 79 5.71 -15.08 4.10
CA SER A 79 5.96 -16.31 4.86
C SER A 79 7.38 -16.84 4.62
N GLY A 80 7.88 -17.65 5.56
CA GLY A 80 9.24 -18.16 5.51
C GLY A 80 10.32 -17.08 5.65
N ALA A 81 11.58 -17.48 5.49
CA ALA A 81 12.70 -16.54 5.48
C ALA A 81 12.62 -15.63 4.23
N PRO A 82 12.91 -14.33 4.37
CA PRO A 82 12.84 -13.39 3.25
C PRO A 82 13.88 -13.72 2.17
N THR A 83 13.45 -13.62 0.91
CA THR A 83 14.29 -13.76 -0.28
C THR A 83 14.19 -12.53 -1.20
N VAL A 84 13.27 -11.60 -0.88
CA VAL A 84 13.10 -10.34 -1.60
C VAL A 84 14.33 -9.43 -1.46
N SER A 85 14.67 -8.74 -2.55
CA SER A 85 15.68 -7.69 -2.53
C SER A 85 15.08 -6.41 -1.97
N ALA A 86 15.75 -5.80 -0.99
CA ALA A 86 15.34 -4.53 -0.40
C ALA A 86 16.56 -3.67 -0.07
N ALA A 87 16.37 -2.36 0.05
CA ALA A 87 17.42 -1.47 0.52
C ALA A 87 17.82 -1.83 1.97
N GLN A 88 19.08 -1.57 2.32
CA GLN A 88 19.60 -1.81 3.66
C GLN A 88 18.76 -1.04 4.70
N GLY A 89 18.49 -1.68 5.83
CA GLY A 89 17.66 -1.13 6.90
C GLY A 89 16.15 -1.38 6.74
N SER A 90 15.71 -1.94 5.61
CA SER A 90 14.31 -2.38 5.44
C SER A 90 13.94 -3.45 6.45
N LEU A 91 12.65 -3.48 6.84
CA LEU A 91 12.10 -4.47 7.76
C LEU A 91 11.31 -5.53 7.00
N TYR A 92 11.37 -6.78 7.47
CA TYR A 92 10.52 -7.87 6.98
C TYR A 92 9.79 -8.54 8.14
N ILE A 93 8.46 -8.54 8.08
CA ILE A 93 7.58 -9.14 9.10
C ILE A 93 7.01 -10.44 8.54
N ARG A 94 7.17 -11.53 9.28
CA ARG A 94 6.64 -12.83 8.89
C ARG A 94 5.15 -12.96 9.23
N THR A 95 4.35 -13.25 8.22
CA THR A 95 2.90 -13.45 8.36
C THR A 95 2.52 -14.82 8.93
N ASP A 96 3.44 -15.78 8.90
CA ASP A 96 3.28 -17.13 9.47
C ASP A 96 3.67 -17.20 10.96
N GLY A 97 3.84 -16.06 11.63
CA GLY A 97 3.84 -15.95 13.09
C GLY A 97 4.87 -16.84 13.79
N SER A 98 6.13 -16.78 13.34
CA SER A 98 7.18 -17.72 13.76
C SER A 98 7.77 -17.42 15.17
N SER A 99 8.98 -17.93 15.48
CA SER A 99 9.59 -17.85 16.82
C SER A 99 10.03 -16.42 17.23
N THR A 100 10.55 -16.27 18.44
CA THR A 100 11.15 -15.01 18.95
C THR A 100 12.35 -14.54 18.13
N SER A 101 12.98 -15.44 17.35
CA SER A 101 14.14 -15.14 16.50
C SER A 101 13.83 -15.19 15.01
N THR A 102 12.58 -15.34 14.59
CA THR A 102 12.24 -15.38 13.16
C THR A 102 11.04 -14.53 12.79
N ARG A 103 10.27 -13.97 13.73
CA ARG A 103 9.11 -13.13 13.38
C ARG A 103 9.43 -11.82 12.63
N LEU A 104 10.65 -11.31 12.75
CA LEU A 104 11.10 -10.04 12.19
C LEU A 104 12.55 -10.13 11.69
N TYR A 105 12.86 -9.46 10.58
CA TYR A 105 14.22 -9.36 10.02
C TYR A 105 14.51 -7.92 9.58
N VAL A 106 15.81 -7.60 9.48
CA VAL A 106 16.35 -6.35 8.90
C VAL A 106 17.24 -6.69 7.71
N ASN A 107 17.09 -5.98 6.61
CA ASN A 107 18.00 -6.09 5.47
C ASN A 107 19.36 -5.46 5.80
N THR A 108 20.47 -6.18 5.62
CA THR A 108 21.79 -5.70 6.05
C THR A 108 22.75 -5.35 4.93
N ASN A 109 22.37 -5.52 3.67
CA ASN A 109 23.27 -5.29 2.54
C ASN A 109 22.67 -4.61 1.30
N GLY A 110 21.41 -4.21 1.33
CA GLY A 110 20.75 -3.62 0.16
C GLY A 110 20.40 -4.64 -0.93
N SER A 111 20.37 -5.93 -0.59
CA SER A 111 20.06 -7.02 -1.51
C SER A 111 19.18 -8.06 -0.81
N THR A 112 19.49 -9.35 -0.90
CA THR A 112 18.68 -10.45 -0.36
C THR A 112 19.19 -10.97 0.99
N THR A 113 20.14 -10.29 1.64
CA THR A 113 20.62 -10.70 2.96
C THR A 113 19.82 -10.02 4.06
N TRP A 114 19.16 -10.86 4.85
CA TRP A 114 18.30 -10.45 5.96
C TRP A 114 18.79 -11.10 7.24
N THR A 115 18.95 -10.29 8.28
CA THR A 115 19.32 -10.76 9.61
C THR A 115 18.10 -10.72 10.50
N ASN A 116 17.89 -11.77 11.28
CA ASN A 116 16.77 -11.84 12.21
C ASN A 116 16.91 -10.85 13.38
N VAL A 117 15.79 -10.27 13.79
CA VAL A 117 15.67 -9.56 15.06
C VAL A 117 15.22 -10.57 16.11
N THR A 118 16.04 -10.77 17.15
CA THR A 118 15.66 -11.60 18.30
C THR A 118 15.01 -10.72 19.36
N THR A 119 13.75 -11.01 19.69
CA THR A 119 13.01 -10.34 20.77
C THR A 119 13.07 -11.14 22.06
N ALA A 120 13.07 -10.47 23.21
CA ALA A 120 12.82 -11.13 24.49
C ALA A 120 11.38 -11.71 24.53
N ALA A 121 11.17 -12.69 25.43
CA ALA A 121 9.87 -13.32 25.65
C ALA A 121 9.02 -12.53 26.66
#